data_AF-A0A967LNB5-F1
#
_entry.id   AF-A0A967LNB5-F1
#
_cell.length_a   1.000
_cell.length_b   1.000
_cell.length_c   1.000
_cell.angle_alpha   90.00
_cell.angle_beta   90.00
_cell.angle_gamma   90.00
#
_symmetry.space_group_name_H-M   'P 1'
#
loop_
_entity.id
_entity.type
_entity.pdbx_description
1 polymer ?
#
loop_
_entity_poly.entity_id
_entity_poly.type
_entity_poly.pdbx_seq_one_letter_code
_entity_poly.pdbx_strand_id
1 'polypeptide(L)' 'EDAEVPVFAFVNRRAFSAGAMIALAADGIYMRPGGVIGAATPVTGEGQKASEKIVSAMRSEMRALAERR' A
#
# COMPACT_ATOMS: atom_id res chain seq x y z
N GLU A 1 -3.85 8.13 -11.59
CA GLU A 1 -4.44 8.37 -12.92
C GLU A 1 -4.74 9.86 -13.14
N ASP A 2 -4.96 10.63 -12.08
CA ASP A 2 -5.20 12.09 -12.19
C ASP A 2 -3.94 12.93 -12.40
N ALA A 3 -2.76 12.41 -12.08
CA ALA A 3 -1.51 13.12 -12.28
C ALA A 3 -1.12 13.11 -13.76
N GLU A 4 -0.92 14.29 -14.34
CA GLU A 4 -0.48 14.48 -15.74
C GLU A 4 1.00 14.11 -15.96
N VAL A 5 1.74 13.87 -14.88
CA VAL A 5 3.16 13.50 -14.89
C VAL A 5 3.36 12.17 -14.16
N PRO A 6 4.35 11.34 -14.56
CA PRO A 6 4.66 10.10 -13.86
C PRO A 6 5.04 10.33 -12.40
N VAL A 7 4.44 9.56 -11.50
CA VAL A 7 4.65 9.56 -10.06
C VAL A 7 5.38 8.29 -9.65
N PHE A 8 6.54 8.44 -9.03
CA PHE A 8 7.32 7.33 -8.51
C PHE A 8 7.38 7.34 -6.98
N ALA A 9 7.17 6.19 -6.36
CA ALA A 9 7.32 6.02 -4.92
C ALA A 9 8.74 5.55 -4.60
N PHE A 10 9.45 6.30 -3.73
CA PHE A 10 10.74 5.86 -3.20
C PHE A 10 10.61 5.38 -1.75
N VAL A 11 10.73 4.07 -1.54
CA VAL A 11 10.77 3.47 -0.21
C VAL A 11 12.19 3.52 0.33
N ASN A 12 12.46 4.53 1.17
CA ASN A 12 13.73 4.65 1.88
C ASN A 12 13.82 3.58 2.99
N ARG A 13 13.13 3.79 4.12
CA ARG A 13 13.14 2.83 5.23
C ARG A 13 11.95 1.88 5.19
N ARG A 14 10.73 2.43 5.22
CA ARG A 14 9.49 1.65 5.39
C ARG A 14 8.32 2.33 4.68
N ALA A 15 7.44 1.53 4.07
CA ALA A 15 6.14 1.93 3.57
C ALA A 15 5.10 0.94 4.11
N PHE A 16 4.51 1.27 5.27
CA PHE A 16 3.55 0.42 5.97
C PHE A 16 2.14 0.98 5.96
N SER A 17 1.15 0.11 6.12
CA SER A 17 -0.27 0.51 6.16
C SER A 17 -0.63 1.33 4.92
N ALA A 18 -1.18 2.53 5.08
CA ALA A 18 -1.47 3.45 3.98
C ALA A 18 -0.26 3.73 3.08
N GLY A 19 0.97 3.71 3.62
CA GLY A 19 2.18 3.89 2.82
C GLY A 19 2.39 2.78 1.79
N ALA A 20 2.00 1.54 2.10
CA ALA A 20 2.07 0.43 1.14
C ALA A 20 1.05 0.62 0.01
N MET A 21 -0.16 1.07 0.34
CA MET A 21 -1.21 1.36 -0.64
C MET A 21 -0.84 2.53 -1.56
N ILE A 22 -0.30 3.62 -1.01
CA ILE A 22 0.18 4.77 -1.79
C ILE A 22 1.31 4.34 -2.72
N ALA A 23 2.26 3.53 -2.24
CA ALA A 23 3.33 3.03 -3.08
C ALA A 23 2.81 2.15 -4.23
N LEU A 24 1.82 1.28 -3.96
CA LEU A 24 1.16 0.47 -5.00
C LEU A 24 0.38 1.31 -6.03
N ALA A 25 -0.06 2.51 -5.66
CA ALA A 25 -0.76 3.40 -6.58
C ALA A 25 0.17 4.23 -7.50
N ALA A 26 1.49 4.21 -7.24
CA ALA A 26 2.47 4.93 -8.05
C ALA A 26 2.73 4.24 -9.40
N ASP A 27 3.25 4.97 -10.38
CA ASP A 27 3.66 4.45 -11.69
C ASP A 27 4.87 3.50 -11.60
N GLY A 28 5.63 3.59 -10.51
CA GLY A 28 6.70 2.66 -10.19
C GLY A 28 7.21 2.82 -8.76
N ILE A 29 7.80 1.75 -8.23
CA ILE A 29 8.31 1.69 -6.86
C ILE A 29 9.81 1.44 -6.91
N TYR A 30 10.59 2.34 -6.32
CA TYR A 30 12.02 2.17 -6.07
C TYR A 30 12.25 1.96 -4.58
N MET A 31 13.13 1.03 -4.23
CA MET A 31 13.40 0.71 -2.83
C MET A 31 14.91 0.76 -2.57
N ARG A 32 15.30 1.40 -1.46
CA ARG A 32 16.69 1.28 -0.98
C ARG A 32 16.95 -0.19 -0.58
N PRO A 33 18.21 -0.68 -0.64
CA PRO A 33 18.57 -1.96 -0.04
C PRO A 33 18.14 -2.04 1.44
N GLY A 34 17.34 -3.06 1.78
CA GLY A 34 16.78 -3.25 3.13
C GLY A 34 15.53 -2.42 3.44
N GLY A 35 15.00 -1.66 2.49
CA GLY A 35 13.69 -1.03 2.60
C GLY A 35 12.58 -2.08 2.66
N VAL A 36 11.49 -1.79 3.38
CA VAL A 36 10.37 -2.74 3.56
C VAL A 36 9.05 -2.08 3.18
N ILE A 37 8.22 -2.80 2.43
CA ILE A 37 6.83 -2.43 2.09
C ILE A 37 5.88 -3.52 2.59
N GLY A 38 4.71 -3.15 3.13
CA GLY A 38 3.71 -4.11 3.60
C GLY A 38 3.06 -3.73 4.92
N ALA A 39 2.88 -4.70 5.83
CA ALA A 39 2.21 -4.50 7.13
C ALA A 39 0.89 -3.71 7.01
N ALA A 40 0.07 -4.10 6.02
CA ALA A 40 -1.12 -3.37 5.61
C ALA A 40 -2.43 -4.02 6.07
N THR A 41 -2.37 -4.92 7.06
CA THR A 41 -3.57 -5.48 7.69
C THR A 41 -4.31 -4.37 8.45
N PRO A 42 -5.59 -4.12 8.15
CA PRO A 42 -6.36 -3.10 8.86
C PRO A 42 -6.59 -3.54 10.31
N VAL A 43 -6.45 -2.60 11.25
CA VAL A 43 -6.66 -2.79 12.68
C VAL A 43 -7.65 -1.77 13.23
N THR A 44 -8.30 -2.08 14.33
CA THR A 44 -9.17 -1.15 15.08
C THR A 44 -8.32 -0.14 15.87
N GLY A 45 -8.97 0.84 16.51
CA GLY A 45 -8.27 1.81 17.38
C GLY A 45 -7.54 1.15 18.56
N GLU A 46 -8.01 -0.02 18.97
CA GLU A 46 -7.43 -0.86 20.03
C GLU A 46 -6.28 -1.76 19.53
N GLY A 47 -5.93 -1.67 18.24
CA GLY A 47 -4.86 -2.46 17.63
C GLY A 47 -5.22 -3.92 17.30
N GLN A 48 -6.50 -4.29 17.41
CA GLN A 48 -6.97 -5.62 17.05
C GLN A 48 -7.19 -5.72 15.54
N LYS A 49 -6.99 -6.90 14.95
CA LYS A 49 -7.31 -7.14 13.53
C LYS A 49 -8.77 -6.74 13.27
N ALA A 50 -9.00 -5.92 12.26
CA ALA A 50 -10.35 -5.53 11.85
C ALA A 50 -11.16 -6.75 11.40
N SER A 51 -12.49 -6.59 11.31
CA SER A 51 -13.39 -7.67 10.87
C SER A 51 -13.00 -8.21 9.49
N GLU A 52 -13.31 -9.48 9.21
CA GLU A 52 -12.95 -10.10 7.93
C GLU A 52 -13.58 -9.38 6.74
N LYS A 53 -14.74 -8.73 6.92
CA LYS A 53 -15.36 -7.85 5.91
C LYS A 53 -14.43 -6.68 5.52
N ILE A 54 -13.79 -6.04 6.49
CA ILE A 54 -12.86 -4.93 6.24
C ILE A 54 -11.56 -5.45 5.63
N VAL A 55 -11.06 -6.59 6.14
CA VAL A 55 -9.82 -7.21 5.65
C VAL A 55 -9.96 -7.69 4.21
N SER A 56 -11.10 -8.30 3.85
CA SER A 56 -11.37 -8.74 2.48
C SER A 56 -11.51 -7.56 1.52
N ALA A 57 -12.21 -6.50 1.92
CA ALA A 57 -12.33 -5.27 1.14
C ALA A 57 -10.95 -4.64 0.86
N MET A 58 -10.14 -4.45 1.90
CA MET A 58 -8.78 -3.89 1.81
C MET A 58 -7.87 -4.75 0.91
N ARG A 59 -7.99 -6.08 0.97
CA ARG A 59 -7.25 -6.99 0.10
C ARG A 59 -7.65 -6.85 -1.37
N SER A 60 -8.95 -6.75 -1.65
CA SER A 60 -9.47 -6.52 -2.99
C SER A 60 -8.98 -5.19 -3.55
N GLU A 61 -8.96 -4.14 -2.73
CA GLU A 61 -8.48 -2.81 -3.13
C GLU A 61 -6.98 -2.82 -3.44
N MET A 62 -6.15 -3.39 -2.57
CA MET A 62 -4.71 -3.52 -2.83
C MET A 62 -4.42 -4.37 -4.08
N ARG A 63 -5.18 -5.45 -4.30
CA ARG A 63 -5.07 -6.24 -5.53
C ARG A 63 -5.43 -5.40 -6.75
N ALA A 64 -6.54 -4.68 -6.72
CA ALA A 64 -6.96 -3.85 -7.83
C ALA A 64 -5.97 -2.71 -8.13
N LEU A 65 -5.27 -2.18 -7.12
CA LEU A 65 -4.17 -1.22 -7.35
C LEU A 65 -2.96 -1.90 -7.99
N ALA A 66 -2.57 -3.07 -7.50
CA ALA A 66 -1.42 -3.81 -8.03
C ALA A 66 -1.64 -4.34 -9.45
N GLU A 67 -2.88 -4.67 -9.84
CA GLU A 67 -3.22 -5.17 -11.18
C GLU A 67 -3.44 -4.04 -12.21
N ARG A 68 -3.64 -2.80 -11.75
CA ARG A 68 -3.86 -1.65 -12.64
C ARG A 68 -2.61 -1.21 -13.38
N ARG A 69 -1.43 -1.77 -13.08
CA ARG A 69 -0.13 -1.43 -13.66
C ARG A 69 0.71 -2.69 -13.85
#